data_AF-A0A3D6DJP0-F1
#
_entry.id   AF-A0A3D6DJP0-F1
#
_cell.length_a   1.000
_cell.length_b   1.000
_cell.length_c   1.000
_cell.angle_alpha   90.00
_cell.angle_beta   90.00
_cell.angle_gamma   90.00
#
_symmetry.space_group_name_H-M   'P 1'
#
loop_
_entity.id
_entity.type
_entity.pdbx_description
1 polymer ?
#
loop_
_entity_poly.entity_id
_entity_poly.type
_entity_poly.pdbx_seq_one_letter_code
_entity_poly.pdbx_strand_id
1 'polypeptide(L)'
;NIVPQGAKNETLQILCAVLLTGDPVTISNVPDIIDVNKLIGLLKKMGVGVSNPKKGTFIFKADAVDLNYLDSIEYVEEAKKLRGSVMLVGPMLARYGKGSIPRPGGDKIGRRRLDTHFEGLKL
;
A
#
# COMPACT_ATOMS: atom_id res chain seq x y z
N ASN A 1 -32.05 5.81 -5.45
CA ASN A 1 -31.22 5.39 -4.30
C ASN A 1 -29.74 5.53 -4.65
N ILE A 2 -29.00 6.31 -3.87
CA ILE A 2 -27.53 6.47 -4.01
C ILE A 2 -26.89 5.68 -2.87
N VAL A 3 -25.89 4.87 -3.17
CA VAL A 3 -25.12 4.11 -2.18
C VAL A 3 -23.67 4.60 -2.21
N PRO A 4 -23.16 5.20 -1.11
CA PRO A 4 -21.76 5.60 -1.03
C PRO A 4 -20.82 4.40 -1.14
N GLN A 5 -19.68 4.59 -1.80
CA GLN A 5 -18.61 3.60 -1.80
C GLN A 5 -17.82 3.64 -0.49
N GLY A 6 -16.97 2.62 -0.27
CA GLY A 6 -16.04 2.62 0.87
C GLY A 6 -15.10 3.82 0.90
N ALA A 7 -14.61 4.11 2.11
CA ALA A 7 -13.72 5.25 2.35
C ALA A 7 -12.34 4.99 1.73
N LYS A 8 -11.97 5.81 0.73
CA LYS A 8 -10.69 5.68 0.01
C LYS A 8 -9.49 5.69 0.97
N ASN A 9 -9.42 6.67 1.87
CA ASN A 9 -8.24 6.86 2.72
C ASN A 9 -8.07 5.69 3.70
N GLU A 10 -9.16 5.17 4.28
CA GLU A 10 -9.07 4.00 5.16
C GLU A 10 -8.75 2.72 4.41
N THR A 11 -9.24 2.58 3.19
CA THR A 11 -8.86 1.47 2.33
C THR A 11 -7.35 1.45 2.08
N LEU A 12 -6.75 2.60 1.76
CA LEU A 12 -5.30 2.67 1.54
C LEU A 12 -4.50 2.24 2.78
N GLN A 13 -4.94 2.61 3.98
CA GLN A 13 -4.28 2.23 5.23
C GLN A 13 -4.39 0.72 5.51
N ILE A 14 -5.61 0.17 5.43
CA ILE A 14 -5.85 -1.24 5.72
C ILE A 14 -5.15 -2.13 4.68
N LEU A 15 -5.11 -1.72 3.42
CA LEU A 15 -4.36 -2.43 2.38
C LEU A 15 -2.86 -2.50 2.67
N CYS A 16 -2.26 -1.48 3.29
CA CYS A 16 -0.86 -1.58 3.70
C CYS A 16 -0.68 -2.58 4.86
N ALA A 17 -1.64 -2.62 5.79
CA ALA A 17 -1.59 -3.49 6.96
C ALA A 17 -1.63 -4.99 6.64
N VAL A 18 -2.07 -5.40 5.44
CA VAL A 18 -2.07 -6.83 5.03
C VAL A 18 -0.66 -7.43 5.03
N LEU A 19 0.38 -6.59 4.93
CA LEU A 19 1.78 -7.02 4.99
C LEU A 19 2.21 -7.47 6.39
N LEU A 20 1.44 -7.17 7.45
CA LEU A 20 1.77 -7.54 8.84
C LEU A 20 1.61 -9.03 9.15
N THR A 21 0.92 -9.81 8.31
CA THR A 21 0.71 -11.24 8.52
C THR A 21 0.84 -12.05 7.23
N GLY A 22 1.28 -13.31 7.35
CA GLY A 22 1.29 -14.27 6.24
C GLY A 22 -0.06 -14.93 6.01
N ASP A 23 -0.97 -14.80 6.97
CA ASP A 23 -2.31 -15.38 6.88
C ASP A 23 -3.20 -14.60 5.89
N PRO A 24 -4.20 -15.26 5.27
CA PRO A 24 -5.14 -14.57 4.40
C PRO A 24 -5.94 -13.48 5.13
N VAL A 25 -5.94 -12.27 4.58
CA VAL A 25 -6.71 -11.11 5.07
C VAL A 25 -7.81 -10.77 4.07
N THR A 26 -9.07 -10.78 4.52
CA THR A 26 -10.22 -10.41 3.68
C THR A 26 -10.67 -8.98 4.00
N ILE A 27 -10.77 -8.14 2.97
CA ILE A 27 -11.21 -6.75 3.09
C ILE A 27 -12.42 -6.55 2.17
N SER A 28 -13.55 -6.17 2.77
CA SER A 28 -14.79 -5.84 2.07
C SER A 28 -15.01 -4.34 1.95
N ASN A 29 -15.95 -3.93 1.10
CA ASN A 29 -16.29 -2.54 0.83
C ASN A 29 -15.09 -1.71 0.29
N VAL A 30 -14.23 -2.35 -0.51
CA VAL A 30 -13.12 -1.68 -1.21
C VAL A 30 -13.70 -0.86 -2.37
N PRO A 31 -13.51 0.47 -2.40
CA PRO A 31 -14.00 1.33 -3.48
C PRO A 31 -13.18 1.12 -4.76
N ASP A 32 -13.83 1.24 -5.92
CA ASP A 32 -13.18 1.14 -7.22
C ASP A 32 -12.62 2.50 -7.65
N ILE A 33 -11.43 2.83 -7.15
CA ILE A 33 -10.76 4.12 -7.34
C ILE A 33 -9.32 3.89 -7.75
N ILE A 34 -8.81 4.75 -8.66
CA ILE A 34 -7.46 4.65 -9.25
C ILE A 34 -6.37 4.47 -8.19
N ASP A 35 -6.36 5.27 -7.12
CA ASP A 35 -5.35 5.17 -6.05
C ASP A 35 -5.35 3.79 -5.37
N VAL A 36 -6.54 3.25 -5.10
CA VAL A 36 -6.73 1.94 -4.46
C VAL A 36 -6.28 0.83 -5.40
N ASN A 37 -6.69 0.89 -6.66
CA ASN A 37 -6.30 -0.09 -7.67
C ASN A 37 -4.79 -0.09 -7.93
N LYS A 38 -4.14 1.09 -7.90
CA LYS A 38 -2.68 1.21 -7.97
C LYS A 38 -2.00 0.55 -6.77
N LEU A 39 -2.51 0.75 -5.55
CA LEU A 39 -1.95 0.11 -4.36
C LEU A 39 -2.07 -1.42 -4.42
N ILE A 40 -3.24 -1.93 -4.84
CA ILE A 40 -3.45 -3.37 -5.03
C ILE A 40 -2.48 -3.93 -6.09
N GLY A 41 -2.28 -3.21 -7.19
CA GLY A 41 -1.31 -3.57 -8.23
C GLY A 41 0.12 -3.62 -7.70
N LEU A 42 0.53 -2.61 -6.92
CA LEU A 42 1.84 -2.57 -6.28
C LEU A 42 2.04 -3.74 -5.32
N LEU A 43 1.04 -4.05 -4.47
CA LEU A 43 1.08 -5.22 -3.57
C LEU A 43 1.25 -6.54 -4.34
N LYS A 44 0.56 -6.71 -5.47
CA LYS A 44 0.74 -7.89 -6.34
C LYS A 44 2.18 -8.02 -6.84
N LYS A 45 2.78 -6.92 -7.30
CA LYS A 45 4.17 -6.92 -7.78
C LYS A 45 5.19 -7.16 -6.67
N MET A 46 4.87 -6.74 -5.44
CA MET A 46 5.62 -7.11 -4.25
C MET A 46 5.48 -8.60 -3.87
N GLY A 47 4.73 -9.42 -4.61
CA GLY A 47 4.55 -10.85 -4.33
C GLY A 47 3.37 -11.18 -3.42
N VAL A 48 2.52 -10.20 -3.06
CA VAL A 48 1.29 -10.47 -2.31
C VAL A 48 0.28 -11.17 -3.21
N GLY A 49 -0.19 -12.36 -2.81
CA GLY A 49 -1.28 -13.05 -3.47
C GLY A 49 -2.58 -12.26 -3.30
N VAL A 50 -3.30 -11.97 -4.40
CA VAL A 50 -4.54 -11.20 -4.36
C VAL A 50 -5.63 -11.86 -5.19
N SER A 51 -6.77 -12.12 -4.57
CA SER A 51 -7.99 -12.57 -5.24
C SER A 51 -9.15 -11.59 -5.00
N ASN A 52 -10.12 -11.56 -5.91
CA ASN A 52 -11.31 -10.71 -5.82
C ASN A 52 -12.55 -11.59 -6.03
N PRO A 53 -13.02 -12.29 -4.98
CA PRO A 53 -14.13 -13.25 -5.10
C PRO A 53 -15.47 -12.59 -5.46
N LYS A 54 -15.63 -11.30 -5.15
CA LYS A 54 -16.83 -10.52 -5.49
C LYS A 54 -16.51 -9.04 -5.47
N LYS A 55 -17.27 -8.25 -6.24
CA LYS A 55 -17.11 -6.78 -6.34
C LYS A 55 -16.91 -6.14 -4.95
N GLY A 56 -15.83 -5.37 -4.83
CA GLY A 56 -15.48 -4.64 -3.61
C GLY A 56 -15.00 -5.52 -2.44
N THR A 57 -14.68 -6.80 -2.67
CA THR A 57 -14.10 -7.68 -1.66
C THR A 57 -12.83 -8.32 -2.18
N PHE A 58 -11.73 -8.17 -1.46
CA PHE A 58 -10.43 -8.73 -1.84
C PHE A 58 -9.88 -9.61 -0.72
N ILE A 59 -9.15 -10.65 -1.10
CA ILE A 59 -8.38 -11.49 -0.18
C ILE A 59 -6.90 -11.32 -0.52
N PHE A 60 -6.11 -10.95 0.47
CA PHE A 60 -4.66 -10.73 0.37
C PHE A 60 -3.91 -11.80 1.15
N LYS A 61 -2.81 -12.31 0.62
CA LYS A 61 -1.91 -13.24 1.32
C LYS A 61 -0.47 -12.81 1.12
N ALA A 62 0.19 -12.39 2.18
CA ALA A 62 1.57 -11.88 2.15
C ALA A 62 2.54 -12.90 2.76
N ASP A 63 2.55 -14.12 2.23
CA ASP A 63 3.44 -15.22 2.61
C ASP A 63 4.65 -15.39 1.69
N ALA A 64 4.65 -14.73 0.53
CA ALA A 64 5.72 -14.81 -0.48
C ALA A 64 6.18 -13.43 -0.99
N VAL A 65 6.29 -12.45 -0.09
CA VAL A 65 6.72 -11.08 -0.45
C VAL A 65 8.15 -11.08 -1.00
N ASP A 66 8.34 -10.50 -2.19
CA ASP A 66 9.64 -10.31 -2.82
C ASP A 66 10.32 -9.02 -2.32
N LEU A 67 11.30 -9.19 -1.44
CA LEU A 67 12.06 -8.06 -0.87
C LEU A 67 13.04 -7.43 -1.86
N ASN A 68 13.39 -8.10 -2.96
CA ASN A 68 14.29 -7.54 -3.98
C ASN A 68 13.55 -6.53 -4.85
N TYR A 69 12.23 -6.71 -5.05
CA TYR A 69 11.40 -5.76 -5.81
C TYR A 69 11.43 -4.34 -5.22
N LEU A 70 11.60 -4.19 -3.90
CA LEU A 70 11.70 -2.89 -3.22
C LEU A 70 12.85 -2.00 -3.70
N ASP A 71 13.91 -2.62 -4.24
CA ASP A 71 15.10 -1.92 -4.74
C ASP A 71 15.00 -1.64 -6.25
N SER A 72 13.94 -2.12 -6.91
CA SER A 72 13.76 -1.95 -8.35
C SER A 72 13.38 -0.51 -8.71
N ILE A 73 13.83 -0.07 -9.88
CA ILE A 73 13.41 1.20 -10.47
C ILE A 73 11.88 1.22 -10.65
N GLU A 74 11.29 0.08 -10.98
CA GLU A 74 9.85 -0.06 -11.15
C GLU A 74 9.08 0.25 -9.86
N TYR A 75 9.46 -0.36 -8.73
CA TYR A 75 8.84 -0.06 -7.43
C TYR A 75 8.94 1.43 -7.11
N VAL A 76 10.11 2.02 -7.30
CA VAL A 76 10.37 3.44 -7.04
C VAL A 76 9.43 4.32 -7.86
N GLU A 77 9.28 4.05 -9.16
CA GLU A 77 8.45 4.86 -10.05
C GLU A 77 6.94 4.67 -9.81
N GLU A 78 6.49 3.50 -9.37
CA GLU A 78 5.09 3.27 -9.02
C GLU A 78 4.71 3.85 -7.66
N ALA A 79 5.53 3.62 -6.64
CA ALA A 79 5.29 4.15 -5.30
C ALA A 79 5.33 5.69 -5.27
N LYS A 80 6.21 6.34 -6.05
CA LYS A 80 6.23 7.82 -6.18
C LYS A 80 4.92 8.42 -6.70
N LYS A 81 4.19 7.68 -7.55
CA LYS A 81 2.92 8.12 -8.17
C LYS A 81 1.73 7.99 -7.22
N LEU A 82 1.91 7.33 -6.08
CA LEU A 82 0.88 7.12 -5.07
C LEU A 82 1.41 7.58 -3.72
N ARG A 83 1.02 8.76 -3.24
CA ARG A 83 1.49 9.25 -1.93
C ARG A 83 1.19 8.27 -0.78
N GLY A 84 0.05 7.57 -0.85
CA GLY A 84 -0.32 6.56 0.15
C GLY A 84 0.67 5.41 0.29
N SER A 85 1.57 5.19 -0.69
CA SER A 85 2.61 4.16 -0.64
C SER A 85 3.58 4.34 0.54
N VAL A 86 3.71 5.56 1.10
CA VAL A 86 4.53 5.78 2.30
C VAL A 86 4.09 4.90 3.47
N MET A 87 2.80 4.56 3.55
CA MET A 87 2.27 3.73 4.64
C MET A 87 2.71 2.27 4.55
N LEU A 88 3.26 1.81 3.41
CA LEU A 88 3.84 0.48 3.26
C LEU A 88 5.09 0.32 4.13
N VAL A 89 5.82 1.39 4.42
CA VAL A 89 7.11 1.28 5.13
C VAL A 89 6.95 0.73 6.55
N GLY A 90 5.87 1.10 7.26
CA GLY A 90 5.62 0.65 8.62
C GLY A 90 5.55 -0.88 8.74
N PRO A 91 4.59 -1.54 8.07
CA PRO A 91 4.48 -2.99 8.11
C PRO A 91 5.68 -3.70 7.47
N MET A 92 6.29 -3.10 6.45
CA MET A 92 7.49 -3.66 5.82
C MET A 92 8.69 -3.70 6.78
N LEU A 93 8.96 -2.61 7.49
CA LEU A 93 10.01 -2.59 8.51
C LEU A 93 9.69 -3.51 9.69
N ALA A 94 8.45 -3.48 10.18
CA ALA A 94 8.04 -4.24 11.36
C ALA A 94 8.18 -5.75 11.17
N ARG A 95 7.85 -6.28 9.97
CA ARG A 95 7.88 -7.73 9.72
C ARG A 95 9.12 -8.22 8.96
N TYR A 96 9.64 -7.42 8.03
CA TYR A 96 10.71 -7.85 7.13
C TYR A 96 12.04 -7.13 7.37
N GLY A 97 12.09 -6.13 8.26
CA GLY A 97 13.30 -5.37 8.56
C GLY A 97 13.82 -4.52 7.39
N LYS A 98 13.04 -4.39 6.31
CA LYS A 98 13.39 -3.65 5.10
C LYS A 98 12.21 -2.81 4.65
N GLY A 99 12.46 -1.55 4.30
CA GLY A 99 11.45 -0.65 3.77
C GLY A 99 12.07 0.30 2.74
N SER A 100 11.25 0.79 1.81
CA SER A 100 11.67 1.76 0.80
C SER A 100 10.63 2.87 0.75
N ILE A 101 11.07 4.11 0.97
CA ILE A 101 10.25 5.32 0.89
C ILE A 101 10.73 6.17 -0.29
N PRO A 102 10.23 5.92 -1.50
CA PRO A 102 10.48 6.83 -2.62
C PRO A 102 9.85 8.18 -2.29
N ARG A 103 10.64 9.26 -2.39
CA ARG A 103 10.11 10.62 -2.17
C ARG A 103 8.94 10.84 -3.13
N PRO A 104 7.70 11.03 -2.65
CA PRO A 104 6.58 11.32 -3.52
C PRO A 104 6.92 12.57 -4.34
N GLY A 105 6.46 12.61 -5.59
CA GLY A 105 6.64 13.78 -6.44
C GLY A 105 6.05 15.06 -5.82
N GLY A 106 6.31 16.19 -6.48
CA GLY A 106 5.73 17.48 -6.09
C GLY A 106 4.19 17.41 -6.11
N ASP A 107 3.58 17.79 -4.99
CA ASP A 107 2.14 17.89 -4.90
C ASP A 107 1.69 19.32 -5.20
N LYS A 108 0.65 19.46 -6.04
CA LYS A 108 0.03 20.76 -6.38
C LYS A 108 -0.62 21.44 -5.17
N ILE A 109 -0.93 20.68 -4.11
CA ILE A 109 -1.57 21.18 -2.89
C ILE A 109 -0.56 21.91 -1.96
N GLY A 110 0.75 21.73 -2.17
CA GLY A 110 1.82 22.36 -1.38
C GLY A 110 2.78 21.37 -0.73
N ARG A 111 3.67 21.87 0.14
CA ARG A 111 4.67 21.02 0.84
C ARG A 111 3.99 20.11 1.86
N ARG A 112 3.77 18.85 1.48
CA ARG A 112 3.36 17.79 2.41
C ARG A 112 4.57 16.94 2.81
N ARG A 113 5.23 17.35 3.90
CA ARG A 113 6.46 16.71 4.42
C ARG A 113 6.19 15.26 4.88
N LEU A 114 7.27 14.49 5.02
CA LEU A 114 7.30 13.11 5.51
C LEU A 114 8.25 12.95 6.71
N ASP A 115 8.78 14.06 7.22
CA ASP A 115 9.68 14.15 8.37
C ASP A 115 9.17 13.36 9.58
N THR A 116 7.90 13.52 9.95
CA THR A 116 7.32 12.78 11.10
C THR A 116 7.32 11.26 10.91
N HIS A 117 7.24 10.76 9.67
CA HIS A 117 7.37 9.32 9.41
C HIS A 117 8.81 8.85 9.63
N PHE A 118 9.80 9.60 9.16
CA PHE A 118 11.22 9.26 9.37
C PHE A 118 11.57 9.31 10.86
N GLU A 119 11.15 10.37 11.57
CA GLU A 119 11.33 10.50 13.02
C GLU A 119 10.69 9.35 13.80
N GLY A 120 9.43 9.01 13.49
CA GLY A 120 8.71 7.94 14.17
C GLY A 120 9.27 6.54 13.92
N LEU A 121 9.86 6.31 12.74
CA LEU A 121 10.48 5.03 12.38
C LEU A 121 11.97 4.98 12.70
N LYS A 122 12.56 6.08 13.19
CA LYS A 122 14.00 6.24 13.44
C LYS A 122 14.86 5.91 12.21
N LEU A 123 14.38 6.35 11.03
CA LEU A 123 15.04 6.20 9.72
C LEU A 123 15.88 7.42 9.34
#